data_AF-A0A2A2JU99-F1
#
_entry.id   AF-A0A2A2JU99-F1
#
_cell.length_a   1.000
_cell.length_b   1.000
_cell.length_c   1.000
_cell.angle_alpha   90.00
_cell.angle_beta   90.00
_cell.angle_gamma   90.00
#
_symmetry.space_group_name_H-M   'P 1'
#
loop_
_entity.id
_entity.type
_entity.pdbx_description
1 polymer ?
#
loop_
_entity_poly.entity_id
_entity_poly.type
_entity_poly.pdbx_seq_one_letter_code
_entity_poly.pdbx_strand_id
1 'polypeptide(L)'
;MLEDLLKSPALIKDMVPFILGLLDYDARLPLSWTAEDIFEYIAYEEESLDPQIHLNQGNDVVLGNCFTLNHRVRAKLKIMVEEYVPWTDTSGILVFVHNIEDYIFSESIRYMAEPNGEFMIDIFDTEYTRLGGRYGKCARTKDDVDAYYYDGLYATEGCLRTCYQKMINSSCGCMDPRYPVPPGNPLCELSERPCVEGSTKEAGDPSTWPDCVCHLPCSNQQYTVTWTRSRFTSRVVKLANSKQPPIL
;
A
#
# COMPACT_ATOMS: atom_id res chain seq x y z
N MET A 1 -17.17 -6.01 22.43
CA MET A 1 -15.89 -6.33 21.76
C MET A 1 -15.75 -7.82 21.44
N LEU A 2 -15.55 -8.72 22.41
CA LEU A 2 -15.44 -10.16 22.13
C LEU A 2 -16.75 -10.75 21.55
N GLU A 3 -17.90 -10.32 22.08
CA GLU A 3 -19.22 -10.72 21.55
C GLU A 3 -19.46 -10.23 20.11
N ASP A 4 -18.91 -9.07 19.74
CA ASP A 4 -19.04 -8.52 18.39
C ASP A 4 -18.14 -9.28 17.41
N LEU A 5 -16.94 -9.67 17.84
CA LEU A 5 -16.03 -10.57 17.13
C LEU A 5 -16.67 -11.93 16.81
N LEU A 6 -17.38 -12.48 17.79
CA LEU A 6 -18.08 -13.76 17.67
C LEU A 6 -19.31 -13.66 16.75
N LYS A 7 -19.94 -12.48 16.66
CA LYS A 7 -21.07 -12.21 15.76
C LYS A 7 -20.63 -11.91 14.33
N SER A 8 -19.44 -11.36 14.13
CA SER A 8 -18.92 -11.01 12.80
C SER A 8 -17.39 -11.12 12.77
N PRO A 9 -16.85 -12.31 12.49
CA PRO A 9 -15.40 -12.54 12.38
C PRO A 9 -14.70 -11.62 11.37
N ALA A 10 -15.43 -11.10 10.38
CA ALA A 10 -14.93 -10.11 9.42
C ALA A 10 -14.49 -8.79 10.08
N LEU A 11 -14.95 -8.46 11.30
CA LEU A 11 -14.52 -7.28 12.05
C LEU A 11 -13.07 -7.40 12.54
N ILE A 12 -12.50 -8.62 12.58
CA ILE A 12 -11.11 -8.84 13.00
C ILE A 12 -10.15 -8.09 12.07
N LYS A 13 -10.46 -8.04 10.77
CA LYS A 13 -9.62 -7.36 9.77
C LYS A 13 -9.39 -5.88 10.10
N ASP A 14 -10.36 -5.24 10.75
CA ASP A 14 -10.32 -3.83 11.12
C ASP A 14 -9.68 -3.63 12.51
N MET A 15 -9.62 -4.68 13.34
CA MET A 15 -9.03 -4.65 14.69
C MET A 15 -7.55 -4.91 14.69
N VAL A 16 -7.08 -5.84 13.87
CA VAL A 16 -5.67 -6.24 13.85
C VAL A 16 -4.75 -5.05 13.56
N PRO A 17 -4.99 -4.21 12.55
CA PRO A 17 -4.20 -3.00 12.33
C PRO A 17 -4.23 -2.04 13.52
N PHE A 18 -5.34 -1.98 14.27
CA PHE A 18 -5.46 -1.14 15.46
C PHE A 18 -4.56 -1.60 16.61
N ILE A 19 -4.32 -2.91 16.71
CA ILE A 19 -3.42 -3.51 17.70
C ILE A 19 -1.97 -3.43 17.21
N LEU A 20 -1.72 -3.78 15.95
CA LEU A 20 -0.37 -3.76 15.37
C LEU A 20 0.20 -2.34 15.30
N GLY A 21 -0.63 -1.33 15.08
CA GLY A 21 -0.19 0.06 15.06
C GLY A 21 0.28 0.60 16.42
N LEU A 22 0.00 -0.10 17.53
CA LEU A 22 0.55 0.21 18.85
C LEU A 22 1.99 -0.32 19.02
N LEU A 23 2.44 -1.21 18.14
CA LEU A 23 3.80 -1.72 18.17
C LEU A 23 4.75 -0.77 17.42
N ASP A 24 5.94 -0.61 17.98
CA ASP A 24 7.02 0.11 17.32
C ASP A 24 7.34 -0.51 15.95
N TYR A 25 7.88 0.30 15.04
CA TYR A 25 8.21 -0.11 13.67
C TYR A 25 9.05 -1.40 13.63
N ASP A 26 10.13 -1.46 14.41
CA ASP A 26 11.04 -2.62 14.43
C ASP A 26 10.39 -3.88 15.00
N ALA A 27 9.40 -3.73 15.90
CA ALA A 27 8.68 -4.85 16.47
C ALA A 27 7.67 -5.47 15.49
N ARG A 28 7.23 -4.71 14.46
CA ARG A 28 6.33 -5.19 13.41
C ARG A 28 7.05 -5.99 12.32
N LEU A 29 8.29 -5.65 12.01
CA LEU A 29 9.08 -6.30 10.95
C LEU A 29 9.11 -7.84 11.03
N PRO A 30 9.40 -8.48 12.19
CA PRO A 30 9.47 -9.94 12.28
C PRO A 30 8.10 -10.63 12.30
N LEU A 31 6.99 -9.88 12.38
CA LEU A 31 5.63 -10.41 12.37
C LEU A 31 5.08 -10.57 10.94
N SER A 32 5.82 -10.15 9.93
CA SER A 32 5.40 -10.16 8.53
C SER A 32 6.43 -10.87 7.64
N TRP A 33 6.07 -11.10 6.38
CA TRP A 33 6.87 -11.84 5.42
C TRP A 33 8.20 -11.14 5.12
N THR A 34 9.26 -11.93 4.97
CA THR A 34 10.57 -11.42 4.52
C THR A 34 10.68 -11.44 2.99
N ALA A 35 11.72 -10.83 2.45
CA ALA A 35 11.97 -10.85 1.01
C ALA A 35 12.18 -12.29 0.50
N GLU A 36 12.87 -13.15 1.27
CA GLU A 36 13.11 -14.55 0.94
C GLU A 36 11.84 -15.40 0.93
N ASP A 37 10.86 -15.05 1.76
CA ASP A 37 9.57 -15.75 1.79
C ASP A 37 8.77 -15.52 0.51
N ILE A 38 8.89 -14.33 -0.08
CA ILE A 38 8.09 -13.88 -1.23
C ILE A 38 8.81 -14.08 -2.56
N PHE A 39 10.10 -13.76 -2.66
CA PHE A 39 10.82 -13.74 -3.93
C PHE A 39 11.55 -15.07 -4.17
N GLU A 40 11.03 -15.90 -5.09
CA GLU A 40 11.74 -17.09 -5.54
C GLU A 40 12.84 -16.72 -6.56
N TYR A 41 12.57 -15.72 -7.39
CA TYR A 41 13.52 -15.18 -8.36
C TYR A 41 13.20 -13.73 -8.66
N ILE A 42 14.23 -12.92 -8.86
CA ILE A 42 14.10 -11.54 -9.33
C ILE A 42 15.30 -11.16 -10.19
N ALA A 43 15.04 -10.42 -11.26
CA ALA A 43 16.07 -9.92 -12.16
C ALA A 43 15.73 -8.57 -12.77
N TYR A 44 16.80 -7.84 -13.10
CA TYR A 44 16.78 -6.60 -13.86
C TYR A 44 17.79 -6.73 -15.02
N GLU A 45 17.39 -6.41 -16.24
CA GLU A 45 18.26 -6.48 -17.43
C GLU A 45 19.06 -7.80 -17.58
N GLU A 46 18.39 -8.94 -17.32
CA GLU A 46 18.99 -10.30 -17.35
C GLU A 46 19.98 -10.61 -16.21
N GLU A 47 20.27 -9.66 -15.32
CA GLU A 47 21.05 -9.87 -14.12
C GLU A 47 20.15 -10.27 -12.95
N SER A 48 20.51 -11.36 -12.26
CA SER A 48 19.82 -11.80 -11.05
C SER A 48 20.10 -10.82 -9.91
N LEU A 49 19.05 -10.41 -9.21
CA LEU A 49 19.18 -9.56 -8.02
C LEU A 49 19.05 -10.41 -6.76
N ASP A 50 19.79 -10.02 -5.72
CA ASP A 50 19.59 -10.50 -4.35
C ASP A 50 18.48 -9.67 -3.68
N PRO A 51 17.33 -10.27 -3.30
CA PRO A 51 16.22 -9.56 -2.66
C PRO A 51 16.60 -8.82 -1.38
N GLN A 52 17.55 -9.32 -0.58
CA GLN A 52 17.93 -8.70 0.70
C GLN A 52 18.77 -7.43 0.51
N ILE A 53 19.48 -7.34 -0.61
CA ILE A 53 20.41 -6.25 -0.90
C ILE A 53 19.76 -5.20 -1.79
N HIS A 54 18.97 -5.64 -2.77
CA HIS A 54 18.50 -4.78 -3.85
C HIS A 54 17.05 -4.31 -3.70
N LEU A 55 16.30 -4.82 -2.71
CA LEU A 55 14.96 -4.34 -2.40
C LEU A 55 15.00 -3.44 -1.17
N ASN A 56 14.25 -2.35 -1.23
CA ASN A 56 13.99 -1.54 -0.04
C ASN A 56 12.78 -2.12 0.68
N GLN A 57 12.97 -2.51 1.94
CA GLN A 57 11.88 -3.02 2.79
C GLN A 57 11.28 -1.88 3.62
N GLY A 58 9.95 -1.76 3.58
CA GLY A 58 9.16 -0.91 4.46
C GLY A 58 8.07 -1.72 5.17
N ASN A 59 7.60 -1.29 6.34
CA ASN A 59 6.45 -1.91 7.02
C ASN A 59 5.28 -0.94 7.15
N ASP A 60 4.15 -1.29 6.53
CA ASP A 60 2.87 -0.62 6.72
C ASP A 60 2.02 -1.35 7.75
N VAL A 61 1.28 -0.61 8.59
CA VAL A 61 0.49 -1.19 9.68
C VAL A 61 -0.62 -2.12 9.17
N VAL A 62 -1.15 -1.85 7.97
CA VAL A 62 -2.25 -2.60 7.36
C VAL A 62 -1.71 -3.68 6.41
N LEU A 63 -0.71 -3.36 5.60
CA LEU A 63 -0.19 -4.26 4.56
C LEU A 63 0.93 -5.20 5.05
N GLY A 64 1.59 -4.89 6.17
CA GLY A 64 2.78 -5.60 6.62
C GLY A 64 4.04 -5.15 5.87
N ASN A 65 5.01 -6.06 5.71
CA ASN A 65 6.24 -5.78 4.99
C ASN A 65 5.97 -5.63 3.48
N CYS A 66 6.43 -4.52 2.93
CA CYS A 66 6.37 -4.15 1.53
C CYS A 66 7.80 -4.01 0.99
N PHE A 67 7.99 -4.36 -0.28
CA PHE A 67 9.29 -4.36 -0.94
C PHE A 67 9.21 -3.48 -2.19
N THR A 68 10.06 -2.46 -2.28
CA THR A 68 10.07 -1.51 -3.40
C THR A 68 11.35 -1.63 -4.22
N LEU A 69 11.21 -1.40 -5.53
CA LEU A 69 12.32 -1.42 -6.48
C LEU A 69 12.06 -0.39 -7.59
N ASN A 70 13.11 0.36 -7.95
CA ASN A 70 13.01 1.57 -8.78
C ASN A 70 13.18 1.32 -10.30
N HIS A 71 13.11 0.06 -10.74
CA HIS A 71 13.48 -0.35 -12.10
C HIS A 71 12.56 -1.42 -12.67
N ARG A 72 12.65 -1.66 -13.98
CA ARG A 72 11.86 -2.68 -14.70
C ARG A 72 12.29 -4.10 -14.30
N VAL A 73 11.49 -4.76 -13.48
CA VAL A 73 11.82 -6.09 -12.98
C VAL A 73 11.07 -7.21 -13.67
N ARG A 74 11.70 -8.39 -13.69
CA ARG A 74 11.02 -9.68 -13.83
C ARG A 74 11.17 -10.42 -12.51
N ALA A 75 10.06 -10.78 -11.89
CA ALA A 75 10.06 -11.52 -10.64
C ALA A 75 9.17 -12.76 -10.73
N LYS A 76 9.59 -13.83 -10.05
CA LYS A 76 8.78 -15.01 -9.75
C LYS A 76 8.53 -15.01 -8.24
N LEU A 77 7.26 -14.93 -7.87
CA LEU A 77 6.84 -14.76 -6.48
C LEU A 77 6.21 -16.05 -5.95
N LYS A 78 6.44 -16.31 -4.67
CA LYS A 78 5.84 -17.40 -3.90
C LYS A 78 4.70 -16.83 -3.05
N ILE A 79 3.57 -17.51 -3.08
CA ILE A 79 2.40 -17.18 -2.26
C ILE A 79 2.10 -18.39 -1.37
N MET A 80 2.17 -18.22 -0.05
CA MET A 80 1.95 -19.28 0.94
C MET A 80 0.53 -19.19 1.52
N VAL A 81 -0.45 -19.63 0.72
CA VAL A 81 -1.88 -19.51 1.05
C VAL A 81 -2.23 -20.24 2.35
N GLU A 82 -1.50 -21.29 2.68
CA GLU A 82 -1.68 -22.08 3.90
C GLU A 82 -1.37 -21.29 5.19
N GLU A 83 -0.59 -20.22 5.09
CA GLU A 83 -0.18 -19.36 6.20
C GLU A 83 -0.99 -18.05 6.26
N TYR A 84 -2.01 -17.90 5.40
CA TYR A 84 -2.86 -16.72 5.41
C TYR A 84 -3.72 -16.70 6.68
N VAL A 85 -3.97 -15.49 7.18
CA VAL A 85 -4.94 -15.32 8.26
C VAL A 85 -6.34 -15.77 7.80
N PRO A 86 -7.14 -16.44 8.65
CA PRO A 86 -8.39 -17.08 8.23
C PRO A 86 -9.47 -16.15 7.64
N TRP A 87 -9.34 -14.83 7.82
CA TRP A 87 -10.27 -13.80 7.35
C TRP A 87 -9.80 -13.11 6.06
N THR A 88 -8.74 -13.61 5.41
CA THR A 88 -8.31 -13.10 4.11
C THR A 88 -9.13 -13.74 2.98
N ASP A 89 -9.90 -12.93 2.26
CA ASP A 89 -10.80 -13.41 1.20
C ASP A 89 -10.11 -13.67 -0.14
N THR A 90 -8.96 -13.03 -0.39
CA THR A 90 -8.27 -13.07 -1.68
C THR A 90 -6.80 -13.42 -1.54
N SER A 91 -6.34 -14.39 -2.32
CA SER A 91 -4.92 -14.75 -2.42
C SER A 91 -4.26 -14.05 -3.60
N GLY A 92 -3.17 -13.34 -3.32
CA GLY A 92 -2.40 -12.62 -4.33
C GLY A 92 -1.35 -11.73 -3.70
N ILE A 93 -0.43 -11.25 -4.54
CA ILE A 93 0.49 -10.18 -4.20
C ILE A 93 -0.11 -8.85 -4.64
N LEU A 94 -0.10 -7.86 -3.75
CA LEU A 94 -0.51 -6.49 -4.07
C LEU A 94 0.68 -5.75 -4.68
N VAL A 95 0.49 -5.21 -5.88
CA VAL A 95 1.48 -4.44 -6.61
C VAL A 95 1.02 -2.99 -6.68
N PHE A 96 1.87 -2.08 -6.22
CA PHE A 96 1.66 -0.64 -6.29
C PHE A 96 2.66 -0.04 -7.28
N VAL A 97 2.21 0.96 -8.04
CA VAL A 97 3.05 1.74 -8.95
C VAL A 97 2.96 3.19 -8.53
N HIS A 98 4.09 3.78 -8.16
CA HIS A 98 4.17 5.12 -7.60
C HIS A 98 5.53 5.76 -7.92
N ASN A 99 5.66 7.06 -7.69
CA ASN A 99 6.94 7.76 -7.81
C ASN A 99 7.84 7.39 -6.62
N ILE A 100 9.15 7.32 -6.82
CA ILE A 100 10.14 7.01 -5.79
C ILE A 100 10.02 7.87 -4.52
N GLU A 101 9.56 9.12 -4.63
CA GLU A 101 9.41 10.06 -3.52
C GLU A 101 7.98 10.11 -2.94
N ASP A 102 7.02 9.39 -3.53
CA ASP A 102 5.64 9.34 -3.04
C ASP A 102 5.49 8.38 -1.84
N TYR A 103 4.62 8.75 -0.91
CA TYR A 103 4.12 7.84 0.12
C TYR A 103 3.07 6.88 -0.46
N ILE A 104 3.18 5.59 -0.17
CA ILE A 104 2.18 4.59 -0.57
C ILE A 104 1.12 4.44 0.52
N PHE A 105 -0.10 4.89 0.26
CA PHE A 105 -1.24 4.63 1.13
C PHE A 105 -1.73 3.19 0.93
N SER A 106 -2.14 2.52 2.01
CA SER A 106 -2.69 1.16 1.93
C SER A 106 -3.97 1.08 1.07
N GLU A 107 -4.71 2.19 0.98
CA GLU A 107 -5.89 2.32 0.12
C GLU A 107 -5.57 2.84 -1.29
N SER A 108 -4.31 3.08 -1.63
CA SER A 108 -3.91 3.47 -2.99
C SER A 108 -4.36 2.42 -4.02
N ILE A 109 -4.42 2.88 -5.28
CA ILE A 109 -4.69 1.99 -6.41
C ILE A 109 -3.64 0.89 -6.42
N ARG A 110 -4.12 -0.35 -6.41
CA ARG A 110 -3.30 -1.55 -6.32
C ARG A 110 -3.77 -2.57 -7.35
N TYR A 111 -2.82 -3.33 -7.85
CA TYR A 111 -3.05 -4.41 -8.79
C TYR A 111 -2.76 -5.73 -8.09
N MET A 112 -3.64 -6.71 -8.26
CA MET A 112 -3.52 -8.00 -7.59
C MET A 112 -2.94 -9.02 -8.54
N ALA A 113 -1.74 -9.54 -8.23
CA ALA A 113 -1.15 -10.68 -8.90
C ALA A 113 -1.59 -11.97 -8.20
N GLU A 114 -2.65 -12.60 -8.72
CA GLU A 114 -3.13 -13.88 -8.17
C GLU A 114 -2.22 -15.09 -8.50
N PRO A 115 -2.26 -16.16 -7.69
CA PRO A 115 -1.50 -17.38 -7.96
C PRO A 115 -1.76 -17.98 -9.35
N ASN A 116 -0.77 -18.72 -9.86
CA ASN A 116 -0.83 -19.42 -11.16
C ASN A 116 -1.03 -18.50 -12.38
N GLY A 117 -0.82 -17.19 -12.23
CA GLY A 117 -0.83 -16.21 -13.32
C GLY A 117 0.58 -15.72 -13.66
N GLU A 118 0.82 -15.44 -14.95
CA GLU A 118 1.92 -14.58 -15.36
C GLU A 118 1.31 -13.21 -15.71
N PHE A 119 1.90 -12.16 -15.15
CA PHE A 119 1.38 -10.80 -15.28
C PHE A 119 2.40 -9.91 -15.98
N MET A 120 1.92 -9.20 -17.00
CA MET A 120 2.67 -8.15 -17.67
C MET A 120 2.05 -6.81 -17.29
N ILE A 121 2.88 -5.92 -16.76
CA ILE A 121 2.50 -4.62 -16.24
C ILE A 121 3.18 -3.58 -17.13
N ASP A 122 2.41 -2.93 -17.99
CA ASP A 122 2.90 -1.82 -18.80
C ASP A 122 2.50 -0.50 -18.14
N ILE A 123 3.50 0.32 -17.82
CA ILE A 123 3.34 1.55 -17.06
C ILE A 123 3.53 2.75 -17.99
N PHE A 124 2.56 3.67 -17.97
CA PHE A 124 2.58 4.93 -18.71
C PHE A 124 2.59 6.09 -17.71
N ASP A 125 3.70 6.83 -17.69
CA ASP A 125 3.87 8.01 -16.83
C ASP A 125 3.28 9.26 -17.52
N THR A 126 2.53 10.04 -16.75
CA THR A 126 2.00 11.35 -17.17
C THR A 126 2.25 12.36 -16.05
N GLU A 127 3.04 13.38 -16.37
CA GLU A 127 3.31 14.50 -15.46
C GLU A 127 2.37 15.68 -15.74
N TYR A 128 1.85 16.26 -14.67
CA TYR A 128 0.97 17.43 -14.70
C TYR A 128 1.57 18.55 -13.88
N THR A 129 1.61 19.75 -14.46
CA THR A 129 2.04 20.97 -13.77
C THR A 129 0.93 22.02 -13.75
N ARG A 130 0.52 22.44 -12.56
CA ARG A 130 -0.43 23.54 -12.32
C ARG A 130 0.33 24.86 -12.14
N LEU A 131 -0.16 25.91 -12.79
CA LEU A 131 0.49 27.23 -12.77
C LEU A 131 0.44 27.92 -11.39
N GLY A 132 -0.56 27.63 -10.56
CA GLY A 132 -0.73 28.24 -9.24
C GLY A 132 -0.86 29.77 -9.28
N GLY A 133 -0.69 30.42 -8.12
CA GLY A 133 -0.71 31.88 -7.97
C GLY A 133 -2.02 32.52 -8.48
N ARG A 134 -1.90 33.40 -9.48
CA ARG A 134 -3.05 34.10 -10.08
C ARG A 134 -4.00 33.19 -10.85
N TYR A 135 -3.57 31.96 -11.19
CA TYR A 135 -4.35 31.01 -12.00
C TYR A 135 -5.02 29.92 -11.15
N GLY A 136 -4.75 29.87 -9.85
CA GLY A 136 -5.33 28.89 -8.93
C GLY A 136 -4.46 28.67 -7.70
N LYS A 137 -4.96 27.91 -6.73
CA LYS A 137 -4.20 27.49 -5.55
C LYS A 137 -3.77 26.03 -5.71
N CYS A 138 -2.51 25.76 -5.43
CA CYS A 138 -1.94 24.42 -5.36
C CYS A 138 -0.84 24.42 -4.30
N ALA A 139 -0.59 23.26 -3.70
CA ALA A 139 0.51 23.08 -2.75
C ALA A 139 1.75 22.61 -3.51
N ARG A 140 2.89 23.25 -3.28
CA ARG A 140 4.20 22.86 -3.83
C ARG A 140 4.90 21.88 -2.92
N THR A 141 4.73 22.06 -1.61
CA THR A 141 5.40 21.28 -0.58
C THR A 141 4.43 20.96 0.54
N LYS A 142 4.82 20.05 1.42
CA LYS A 142 4.06 19.71 2.63
C LYS A 142 3.93 20.87 3.63
N ASP A 143 4.79 21.88 3.51
CA ASP A 143 4.79 23.05 4.39
C ASP A 143 3.74 24.10 3.97
N ASP A 144 3.10 23.93 2.80
CA ASP A 144 2.03 24.80 2.32
C ASP A 144 0.67 24.51 3.00
N VAL A 145 0.58 23.50 3.86
CA VAL A 145 -0.60 23.14 4.65
C VAL A 145 -0.32 23.22 6.15
N ASP A 146 -1.35 23.40 6.96
CA ASP A 146 -1.23 23.62 8.42
C ASP A 146 -0.54 22.45 9.15
N ALA A 147 -0.79 21.22 8.71
CA ALA A 147 -0.14 20.02 9.22
C ALA A 147 -0.10 18.93 8.15
N TYR A 148 0.97 18.13 8.17
CA TYR A 148 1.14 16.97 7.29
C TYR A 148 1.97 15.90 7.99
N TYR A 149 1.40 14.73 8.26
CA TYR A 149 2.05 13.68 9.08
C TYR A 149 2.75 12.58 8.28
N TYR A 150 2.67 12.64 6.95
CA TYR A 150 3.27 11.63 6.08
C TYR A 150 4.67 12.07 5.61
N ASP A 151 5.53 11.09 5.38
CA ASP A 151 6.80 11.29 4.70
C ASP A 151 6.61 11.42 3.18
N GLY A 152 7.70 11.73 2.47
CA GLY A 152 7.70 11.89 1.01
C GLY A 152 7.11 13.21 0.52
N LEU A 153 6.68 13.22 -0.74
CA LEU A 153 6.07 14.37 -1.39
C LEU A 153 4.66 14.67 -0.86
N TYR A 154 4.23 15.91 -1.04
CA TYR A 154 2.87 16.30 -0.70
C TYR A 154 1.85 15.60 -1.60
N ALA A 155 0.91 14.88 -0.97
CA ALA A 155 -0.27 14.33 -1.60
C ALA A 155 -1.53 14.86 -0.91
N THR A 156 -2.56 15.21 -1.69
CA THR A 156 -3.85 15.65 -1.15
C THR A 156 -4.45 14.62 -0.19
N GLU A 157 -4.30 13.33 -0.50
CA GLU A 157 -4.69 12.19 0.33
C GLU A 157 -4.03 12.18 1.72
N GLY A 158 -2.75 12.53 1.81
CA GLY A 158 -2.03 12.65 3.08
C GLY A 158 -2.48 13.85 3.91
N CYS A 159 -2.83 14.95 3.25
CA CYS A 159 -3.40 16.13 3.90
C CYS A 159 -4.78 15.84 4.50
N LEU A 160 -5.68 15.20 3.74
CA LEU A 160 -7.01 14.82 4.22
C LEU A 160 -6.94 13.86 5.40
N ARG A 161 -6.05 12.86 5.36
CA ARG A 161 -5.80 11.95 6.49
C ARG A 161 -5.16 12.65 7.70
N THR A 162 -4.38 13.70 7.47
CA THR A 162 -3.87 14.54 8.56
C THR A 162 -4.99 15.33 9.23
N CYS A 163 -5.93 15.90 8.48
CA CYS A 163 -7.14 16.51 9.04
C CYS A 163 -7.95 15.51 9.86
N TYR A 164 -8.15 14.30 9.32
CA TYR A 164 -8.80 13.20 10.02
C TYR A 164 -8.13 12.92 11.37
N GLN A 165 -6.80 12.78 11.41
CA GLN A 165 -6.08 12.54 12.66
C GLN A 165 -6.24 13.68 13.67
N LYS A 166 -6.23 14.94 13.22
CA LYS A 166 -6.50 16.10 14.10
C LYS A 166 -7.91 16.07 14.69
N MET A 167 -8.91 15.69 13.89
CA MET A 167 -10.30 15.56 14.34
C MET A 167 -10.44 14.44 15.38
N ILE A 168 -9.83 13.27 15.12
CA ILE A 168 -9.85 12.14 16.05
C ILE A 168 -9.14 12.49 17.36
N ASN A 169 -7.97 13.13 17.29
CA ASN A 169 -7.27 13.61 18.49
C ASN A 169 -8.11 14.59 19.31
N SER A 170 -8.83 15.49 18.65
CA SER A 170 -9.69 16.48 19.33
C SER A 170 -10.93 15.84 19.95
N SER A 171 -11.48 14.79 19.34
CA SER A 171 -12.72 14.15 19.76
C SER A 171 -12.50 13.04 20.79
N CYS A 172 -11.47 12.23 20.60
CA CYS A 172 -11.18 11.03 21.39
C CYS A 172 -9.96 11.17 22.31
N GLY A 173 -9.15 12.23 22.17
CA GLY A 173 -7.94 12.44 22.97
C GLY A 173 -6.74 11.57 22.58
N CYS A 174 -6.83 10.84 21.47
CA CYS A 174 -5.82 9.95 20.92
C CYS A 174 -5.88 9.97 19.39
N MET A 175 -4.87 9.41 18.72
CA MET A 175 -4.80 9.33 17.26
C MET A 175 -4.93 7.89 16.75
N ASP A 176 -5.55 7.70 15.59
CA ASP A 176 -5.78 6.37 15.02
C ASP A 176 -4.44 5.70 14.67
N PRO A 177 -4.09 4.55 15.29
CA PRO A 177 -2.78 3.92 15.11
C PRO A 177 -2.53 3.33 13.72
N ARG A 178 -3.55 3.31 12.85
CA ARG A 178 -3.41 2.81 11.47
C ARG A 178 -2.69 3.79 10.55
N TYR A 179 -2.62 5.06 10.92
CA TYR A 179 -1.96 6.10 10.13
C TYR A 179 -0.82 6.76 10.92
N PRO A 180 0.15 7.40 10.24
CA PRO A 180 1.22 8.14 10.90
C PRO A 180 0.70 9.23 11.85
N VAL A 181 1.41 9.40 12.96
CA VAL A 181 1.12 10.39 13.99
C VAL A 181 2.37 11.22 14.30
N PRO A 182 2.22 12.51 14.65
CA PRO A 182 3.34 13.33 15.09
C PRO A 182 3.90 12.82 16.44
N PRO A 183 5.20 13.03 16.70
CA PRO A 183 5.83 12.60 17.95
C PRO A 183 5.16 13.22 19.18
N GLY A 184 4.91 12.39 20.20
CA GLY A 184 4.35 12.82 21.50
C GLY A 184 2.83 12.78 21.60
N ASN A 185 2.12 12.45 20.52
CA ASN A 185 0.67 12.23 20.57
C ASN A 185 0.34 10.77 20.94
N PRO A 186 -0.61 10.53 21.85
CA PRO A 186 -0.99 9.17 22.23
C PRO A 186 -1.74 8.48 21.09
N LEU A 187 -1.42 7.21 20.87
CA LEU A 187 -2.16 6.34 19.96
C LEU A 187 -3.42 5.82 20.65
N CYS A 188 -4.52 5.72 19.90
CA CYS A 188 -5.74 5.11 20.40
C CYS A 188 -5.51 3.60 20.59
N GLU A 189 -5.97 3.06 21.72
CA GLU A 189 -6.00 1.63 21.96
C GLU A 189 -7.36 1.06 21.55
N LEU A 190 -7.46 -0.27 21.55
CA LEU A 190 -8.66 -0.96 21.08
C LEU A 190 -9.93 -0.55 21.85
N SER A 191 -9.79 -0.03 23.08
CA SER A 191 -10.88 0.56 23.88
C SER A 191 -11.46 1.84 23.29
N GLU A 192 -10.65 2.66 22.62
CA GLU A 192 -11.06 3.94 22.02
C GLU A 192 -11.60 3.77 20.59
N ARG A 193 -11.47 2.57 19.99
CA ARG A 193 -12.01 2.28 18.65
C ARG A 193 -13.49 2.71 18.47
N PRO A 194 -14.43 2.46 19.41
CA PRO A 194 -15.81 2.92 19.27
C PRO A 194 -15.93 4.45 19.19
N CYS A 195 -15.06 5.20 19.87
CA CYS A 195 -14.99 6.65 19.74
C CYS A 195 -14.53 7.03 18.33
N VAL A 196 -13.44 6.43 17.85
CA VAL A 196 -12.91 6.67 16.50
C VAL A 196 -13.99 6.44 15.44
N GLU A 197 -14.69 5.31 15.49
CA GLU A 197 -15.77 4.98 14.55
C GLU A 197 -16.96 5.93 14.66
N GLY A 198 -17.37 6.29 15.88
CA GLY A 198 -18.45 7.24 16.13
C GLY A 198 -18.14 8.63 15.58
N SER A 199 -16.98 9.18 15.93
CA SER A 199 -16.52 10.49 15.48
C SER A 199 -16.30 10.54 13.96
N THR A 200 -15.74 9.48 13.38
CA THR A 200 -15.58 9.38 11.92
C THR A 200 -16.93 9.44 11.20
N LYS A 201 -17.93 8.70 11.71
CA LYS A 201 -19.27 8.66 11.12
C LYS A 201 -20.02 9.99 11.26
N GLU A 202 -19.86 10.68 12.38
CA GLU A 202 -20.48 11.98 12.63
C GLU A 202 -19.84 13.09 11.78
N ALA A 203 -18.51 13.12 11.70
CA ALA A 203 -17.78 14.14 10.96
C ALA A 203 -17.91 13.97 9.44
N GLY A 204 -18.02 12.74 8.93
CA GLY A 204 -18.12 12.46 7.49
C GLY A 204 -16.78 12.63 6.76
N ASP A 205 -16.84 12.98 5.47
CA ASP A 205 -15.66 13.05 4.59
C ASP A 205 -14.81 14.31 4.86
N PRO A 206 -13.51 14.19 5.22
CA PRO A 206 -12.59 15.31 5.41
C PRO A 206 -12.54 16.32 4.27
N SER A 207 -12.79 15.89 3.03
CA SER A 207 -12.80 16.78 1.86
C SER A 207 -13.89 17.85 1.91
N THR A 208 -14.91 17.64 2.76
CA THR A 208 -16.05 18.54 2.92
C THR A 208 -15.91 19.47 4.13
N TRP A 209 -14.89 19.28 4.97
CA TRP A 209 -14.73 20.03 6.22
C TRP A 209 -14.20 21.44 5.95
N PRO A 210 -14.85 22.50 6.48
CA PRO A 210 -14.42 23.88 6.27
C PRO A 210 -12.98 24.16 6.71
N ASP A 211 -12.56 23.52 7.81
CA ASP A 211 -11.23 23.71 8.41
C ASP A 211 -10.16 22.79 7.81
N CYS A 212 -10.53 21.88 6.90
CA CYS A 212 -9.58 21.00 6.22
C CYS A 212 -9.28 21.51 4.80
N VAL A 213 -8.31 22.41 4.68
CA VAL A 213 -7.95 23.02 3.39
C VAL A 213 -6.78 22.27 2.74
N CYS A 214 -7.11 21.29 1.91
CA CYS A 214 -6.13 20.49 1.16
C CYS A 214 -6.18 20.82 -0.34
N HIS A 215 -5.23 21.63 -0.81
CA HIS A 215 -5.13 21.93 -2.24
C HIS A 215 -4.51 20.76 -3.03
N LEU A 216 -4.76 20.72 -4.35
CA LEU A 216 -4.06 19.78 -5.22
C LEU A 216 -2.57 20.15 -5.31
N PRO A 217 -1.67 19.17 -5.51
CA PRO A 217 -0.25 19.44 -5.74
C PRO A 217 -0.01 20.29 -7.00
N CYS A 218 1.01 21.15 -6.98
CA CYS A 218 1.38 21.97 -8.14
C CYS A 218 2.08 21.14 -9.22
N SER A 219 2.91 20.17 -8.85
CA SER A 219 3.43 19.16 -9.76
C SER A 219 2.98 17.80 -9.29
N ASN A 220 2.44 16.98 -10.18
CA ASN A 220 2.07 15.61 -9.85
C ASN A 220 2.33 14.68 -11.02
N GLN A 221 2.79 13.48 -10.70
CA GLN A 221 2.93 12.39 -11.66
C GLN A 221 1.78 11.40 -11.46
N GLN A 222 1.31 10.80 -12.55
CA GLN A 222 0.29 9.77 -12.53
C GLN A 222 0.73 8.62 -13.41
N TYR A 223 0.63 7.42 -12.88
CA TYR A 223 0.94 6.19 -13.60
C TYR A 223 -0.35 5.53 -14.06
N THR A 224 -0.56 5.49 -15.37
CA THR A 224 -1.59 4.66 -15.98
C THR A 224 -1.01 3.29 -16.26
N VAL A 225 -1.66 2.23 -15.79
CA VAL A 225 -1.15 0.86 -15.92
C VAL A 225 -2.07 0.04 -16.82
N THR A 226 -1.48 -0.64 -17.80
CA THR A 226 -2.14 -1.74 -18.51
C THR A 226 -1.69 -3.06 -17.89
N TRP A 227 -2.65 -3.81 -17.35
CA TRP A 227 -2.42 -5.07 -16.66
C TRP A 227 -2.91 -6.24 -17.50
N THR A 228 -1.98 -7.06 -17.99
CA THR A 228 -2.30 -8.24 -18.81
C THR A 228 -1.96 -9.51 -18.05
N ARG A 229 -2.86 -10.48 -18.10
CA ARG A 229 -2.69 -11.78 -17.47
C ARG A 229 -2.64 -12.90 -18.50
N SER A 230 -1.67 -13.79 -18.34
CA SER A 230 -1.64 -15.10 -19.00
C SER A 230 -1.59 -16.21 -17.94
N ARG A 231 -1.75 -17.48 -18.38
CA ARG A 231 -1.55 -18.61 -17.48
C ARG A 231 -0.06 -18.85 -17.28
N PHE A 232 0.37 -18.89 -16.03
CA PHE A 232 1.74 -19.32 -15.74
C PHE A 232 1.87 -20.83 -16.03
N THR A 233 2.73 -21.19 -16.98
CA THR A 233 3.03 -22.60 -17.29
C THR A 233 4.43 -22.95 -16.81
N SER A 234 4.53 -23.73 -15.74
CA SER A 234 5.82 -24.33 -15.32
C SER A 234 6.24 -25.54 -16.18
N ARG A 235 5.44 -25.90 -17.19
CA ARG A 235 5.77 -27.02 -18.08
C ARG A 235 7.01 -26.65 -18.89
N VAL A 236 8.09 -27.39 -18.66
CA VAL A 236 9.20 -27.51 -19.60
C VAL A 236 8.59 -27.73 -20.98
N VAL A 237 8.75 -26.76 -21.88
CA VAL A 237 8.45 -26.97 -23.29
C VAL A 237 9.40 -28.06 -23.74
N LYS A 238 8.92 -29.31 -23.81
CA LYS A 238 9.63 -30.35 -24.54
C LYS A 238 9.66 -29.86 -25.98
N LEU A 239 10.80 -29.29 -26.40
CA LEU A 239 11.09 -29.07 -27.81
C LEU A 239 10.89 -30.42 -28.49
N ALA A 240 9.78 -30.57 -29.21
CA ALA A 240 9.54 -31.76 -29.99
C ALA A 240 10.61 -31.75 -31.08
N ASN A 241 11.62 -32.61 -30.93
CA ASN A 241 12.58 -32.90 -31.99
C ASN A 241 11.78 -33.29 -33.25
N SER A 242 11.70 -32.37 -34.21
CA SER A 242 11.13 -32.64 -35.53
C SER A 242 12.07 -33.55 -36.30
N LYS A 243 12.00 -34.85 -36.02
CA LYS A 243 12.39 -35.88 -37.00
C LYS A 243 11.13 -36.36 -37.68
N GLN A 244 10.79 -35.70 -38.78
CA GLN A 244 9.83 -36.20 -39.75
C GLN A 244 10.56 -37.25 -40.60
N PRO A 245 10.10 -38.51 -40.68
CA PRO A 245 10.66 -39.45 -41.64
C PRO A 245 10.16 -39.10 -43.05
N PRO A 246 10.96 -39.36 -44.10
CA PRO A 246 10.49 -39.16 -45.47
C PRO A 246 9.42 -40.20 -45.76
N ILE A 247 8.26 -39.73 -46.23
CA ILE A 247 7.23 -40.58 -46.79
C ILE A 247 7.70 -40.97 -48.20
N LEU A 248 7.90 -42.28 -48.43
CA LEU A 248 7.90 -42.90 -49.75
C LEU A 248 6.47 -43.27 -50.12
#